data_AF-A0A0C1F0G1-F1
#
_entry.id   AF-A0A0C1F0G1-F1
#
_cell.length_a   1.000
_cell.length_b   1.000
_cell.length_c   1.000
_cell.angle_alpha   90.00
_cell.angle_beta   90.00
_cell.angle_gamma   90.00
#
_symmetry.space_group_name_H-M   'P 1'
#
loop_
_entity.id
_entity.type
_entity.pdbx_description
1 polymer ?
#
loop_
_entity_poly.entity_id
_entity_poly.type
_entity_poly.pdbx_seq_one_letter_code
_entity_poly.pdbx_strand_id
1 'polypeptide(L)'
;MKENLKIASKIGGKTLLIWLTIFILGNIITFVVFLISIFENIEFAGGGHGNIFAFITGLLLNNFAAFLLIFGAPVFIFLYFSIANKISIQNAIYQLWKSKTGDYISDKIETITSELTDNKHWNNEITTEGILKARLLQATKSDPNMEKTVKLTTQIRSKLTT
;
A
#
# COMPACT_ATOMS: atom_id res chain seq x y z
N MET A 1 -16.91 -27.96 -12.69
CA MET A 1 -16.79 -26.48 -12.70
C MET A 1 -17.53 -25.80 -11.54
N LYS A 2 -18.83 -26.07 -11.31
CA LYS A 2 -19.61 -25.46 -10.20
C LYS A 2 -19.06 -25.77 -8.80
N GLU A 3 -18.51 -26.98 -8.62
CA GLU A 3 -17.97 -27.44 -7.34
C GLU A 3 -16.65 -26.75 -6.98
N ASN A 4 -15.73 -26.63 -7.94
CA ASN A 4 -14.46 -25.89 -7.78
C ASN A 4 -14.71 -24.40 -7.49
N LEU A 5 -15.71 -23.80 -8.14
CA LEU A 5 -16.07 -22.39 -7.91
C LEU A 5 -16.65 -22.18 -6.49
N LYS A 6 -17.40 -23.15 -5.98
CA LYS A 6 -17.95 -23.15 -4.61
C LYS A 6 -16.85 -23.31 -3.55
N ILE A 7 -15.85 -24.14 -3.83
CA ILE A 7 -14.68 -24.32 -2.95
C ILE A 7 -13.83 -23.04 -2.94
N ALA A 8 -13.53 -22.48 -4.11
CA ALA A 8 -12.78 -21.23 -4.24
C ALA A 8 -13.49 -20.05 -3.56
N SER A 9 -14.81 -19.90 -3.72
CA SER A 9 -15.56 -18.83 -3.07
C SER A 9 -15.60 -18.99 -1.55
N LYS A 10 -15.72 -20.23 -1.04
CA LYS A 10 -15.67 -20.52 0.40
C LYS A 10 -14.30 -20.20 1.01
N ILE A 11 -13.22 -20.54 0.32
CA ILE A 11 -11.85 -20.23 0.75
C ILE A 11 -11.58 -18.72 0.67
N GLY A 12 -11.98 -18.08 -0.43
CA GLY A 12 -11.87 -16.64 -0.62
C GLY A 12 -12.61 -15.86 0.46
N GLY A 13 -13.86 -16.25 0.77
CA GLY A 13 -14.64 -15.63 1.83
C GLY A 13 -13.99 -15.76 3.21
N LYS A 14 -13.51 -16.97 3.57
CA LYS A 14 -12.83 -17.18 4.87
C LYS A 14 -11.50 -16.43 4.96
N THR A 15 -10.78 -16.33 3.86
CA THR A 15 -9.52 -15.57 3.78
C THR A 15 -9.77 -14.08 3.90
N LEU A 16 -10.78 -13.56 3.19
CA LEU A 16 -11.20 -12.16 3.27
C LEU A 16 -11.68 -11.79 4.67
N LEU A 17 -12.38 -12.68 5.38
CA LEU A 17 -12.73 -12.46 6.78
C LEU A 17 -11.50 -12.30 7.67
N ILE A 18 -10.48 -13.17 7.53
CA ILE A 18 -9.24 -13.05 8.29
C ILE A 18 -8.52 -11.74 7.96
N TRP A 19 -8.45 -11.39 6.69
CA TRP A 19 -7.89 -10.12 6.23
C TRP A 19 -8.57 -8.92 6.89
N LEU A 20 -9.91 -8.89 6.84
CA LEU A 20 -10.72 -7.84 7.43
C LEU A 20 -10.56 -7.79 8.95
N THR A 21 -10.56 -8.94 9.63
CA THR A 21 -10.36 -8.99 11.08
C THR A 21 -9.02 -8.37 11.47
N ILE A 22 -7.92 -8.75 10.82
CA ILE A 22 -6.59 -8.20 11.13
C ILE A 22 -6.55 -6.70 10.86
N PHE A 23 -7.03 -6.28 9.69
CA PHE A 23 -7.00 -4.88 9.29
C PHE A 23 -7.85 -4.00 10.21
N ILE A 24 -9.10 -4.39 10.48
CA ILE A 24 -10.02 -3.63 11.32
C ILE A 24 -9.55 -3.61 12.76
N LEU A 25 -9.15 -4.76 13.33
CA LEU A 25 -8.70 -4.83 14.72
C LEU A 25 -7.44 -3.98 14.93
N GLY A 26 -6.48 -4.02 14.01
CA GLY A 26 -5.29 -3.18 14.05
C GLY A 26 -5.64 -1.68 14.07
N ASN A 27 -6.52 -1.25 13.16
CA ASN A 27 -6.95 0.15 13.11
C ASN A 27 -7.72 0.59 14.36
N ILE A 28 -8.59 -0.27 14.91
CA ILE A 28 -9.31 0.03 16.17
C ILE A 28 -8.31 0.22 17.31
N ILE A 29 -7.32 -0.67 17.45
CA ILE A 29 -6.31 -0.57 18.50
C ILE A 29 -5.52 0.74 18.35
N THR A 30 -5.03 1.06 17.14
CA THR A 30 -4.33 2.33 16.89
C THR A 30 -5.21 3.53 17.20
N PHE A 31 -6.49 3.50 16.85
CA PHE A 31 -7.42 4.60 17.12
C PHE A 31 -7.62 4.80 18.62
N VAL A 32 -7.80 3.73 19.39
CA VAL A 32 -7.91 3.81 20.86
C VAL A 32 -6.64 4.38 21.48
N VAL A 33 -5.47 3.87 21.09
CA VAL A 33 -4.18 4.36 21.60
C VAL A 33 -3.94 5.82 21.21
N PHE A 34 -4.34 6.22 20.01
CA PHE A 34 -4.29 7.60 19.55
C PHE A 34 -5.14 8.52 20.43
N LEU A 35 -6.38 8.14 20.75
CA LEU A 35 -7.24 8.91 21.63
C LEU A 35 -6.68 9.03 23.05
N ILE A 36 -6.16 7.93 23.61
CA ILE A 36 -5.50 7.92 24.91
C ILE A 36 -4.30 8.87 24.90
N SER A 37 -3.46 8.79 23.86
CA SER A 37 -2.28 9.64 23.71
C SER A 37 -2.64 11.13 23.66
N ILE A 38 -3.75 11.49 23.02
CA ILE A 38 -4.23 12.88 23.03
C ILE A 38 -4.72 13.28 24.42
N PHE A 39 -5.54 12.44 25.06
CA PHE A 39 -6.15 12.76 26.36
C PHE A 39 -5.11 12.93 27.46
N GLU A 40 -4.12 12.04 27.54
CA GLU A 40 -3.07 12.08 28.56
C GLU A 40 -2.12 13.26 28.38
N ASN A 41 -2.01 13.83 27.17
CA ASN A 41 -1.04 14.87 26.86
C ASN A 41 -1.69 16.21 26.50
N ILE A 42 -3.01 16.36 26.70
CA ILE A 42 -3.77 17.55 26.29
C ILE A 42 -3.30 18.83 26.99
N GLU A 43 -2.69 18.70 28.18
CA GLU A 43 -2.11 19.82 28.93
C GLU A 43 -1.02 20.57 28.16
N PHE A 44 -0.31 19.89 27.26
CA PHE A 44 0.71 20.50 26.40
C PHE A 44 0.12 21.47 25.37
N ALA A 45 -1.19 21.43 25.12
CA ALA A 45 -1.86 22.35 24.21
C ALA A 45 -2.10 23.76 24.79
N GLY A 46 -1.55 24.07 25.98
CA GLY A 46 -1.55 25.43 26.52
C GLY A 46 -2.78 25.81 27.32
N GLY A 47 -3.08 25.05 28.39
CA GLY A 47 -3.95 25.50 29.49
C GLY A 47 -5.34 26.00 29.05
N GLY A 48 -6.04 25.23 28.21
CA GLY A 48 -7.42 25.50 27.81
C GLY A 48 -7.61 26.40 26.58
N HIS A 49 -6.53 26.98 26.02
CA HIS A 49 -6.62 27.80 24.80
C HIS A 49 -6.30 27.05 23.50
N GLY A 50 -5.93 25.76 23.58
CA GLY A 50 -5.83 24.84 22.45
C GLY A 50 -4.88 25.32 21.34
N ASN A 51 -3.57 25.33 21.59
CA ASN A 51 -2.56 25.63 20.58
C ASN A 51 -1.92 24.34 20.05
N ILE A 52 -2.15 24.04 18.76
CA ILE A 52 -1.59 22.87 18.07
C ILE A 52 -0.06 22.92 18.03
N PHE A 53 0.55 24.08 17.79
CA PHE A 53 2.01 24.18 17.76
C PHE A 53 2.61 23.87 19.15
N ALA A 54 2.00 24.40 20.22
CA ALA A 54 2.41 24.11 21.59
C ALA A 54 2.26 22.62 21.91
N PHE A 55 1.15 21.99 21.49
CA PHE A 55 0.91 20.56 21.65
C PHE A 55 1.97 19.71 20.96
N ILE A 56 2.31 20.03 19.70
CA ILE A 56 3.34 19.33 18.93
C ILE A 56 4.71 19.46 19.59
N THR A 57 5.12 20.68 19.94
CA THR A 57 6.41 20.91 20.61
C THR A 57 6.45 20.29 22.00
N GLY A 58 5.34 20.34 22.73
CA GLY A 58 5.22 19.78 24.07
C GLY A 58 5.30 18.26 24.05
N LEU A 59 4.64 17.60 23.09
CA LEU A 59 4.80 16.17 22.84
C LEU A 59 6.24 15.82 22.48
N LEU A 60 6.87 16.55 21.54
CA LEU A 60 8.23 16.25 21.11
C LEU A 60 9.25 16.33 22.26
N LEU A 61 9.10 17.32 23.15
CA LEU A 61 10.06 17.58 24.23
C LEU A 61 9.78 16.81 25.52
N ASN A 62 8.52 16.50 25.83
CA ASN A 62 8.15 15.87 27.11
C ASN A 62 7.67 14.43 26.96
N ASN A 63 7.12 14.03 25.79
CA ASN A 63 6.61 12.69 25.56
C ASN A 63 6.80 12.23 24.10
N PHE A 64 8.05 11.92 23.75
CA PHE A 64 8.43 11.53 22.39
C PHE A 64 7.70 10.25 21.90
N ALA A 65 7.34 9.35 22.81
CA ALA A 65 6.58 8.15 22.46
C ALA A 65 5.15 8.50 22.01
N ALA A 66 4.46 9.39 22.73
CA ALA A 66 3.14 9.88 22.33
C ALA A 66 3.22 10.69 21.03
N PHE A 67 4.29 11.47 20.83
CA PHE A 67 4.57 12.13 19.55
C PHE A 67 4.63 11.10 18.40
N LEU A 68 5.44 10.06 18.53
CA LEU A 68 5.55 9.01 17.52
C LEU A 68 4.23 8.27 17.29
N LEU A 69 3.43 8.02 18.33
CA LEU A 69 2.14 7.36 18.19
C LEU A 69 1.13 8.21 17.42
N ILE A 70 1.05 9.51 17.72
CA ILE A 70 0.12 10.43 17.08
C ILE A 70 0.50 10.67 15.61
N PHE A 71 1.77 10.96 15.34
CA PHE A 71 2.24 11.26 13.99
C PHE A 71 2.57 10.01 13.16
N GLY A 72 2.87 8.89 13.82
CA GLY A 72 3.09 7.59 13.18
C GLY A 72 1.81 6.81 12.95
N ALA A 73 0.67 7.20 13.55
CA ALA A 73 -0.63 6.54 13.35
C ALA A 73 -1.00 6.28 11.88
N PRO A 74 -0.81 7.24 10.94
CA PRO A 74 -1.10 7.00 9.53
C PRO A 74 -0.24 5.89 8.90
N VAL A 75 0.99 5.69 9.39
CA VAL A 75 1.90 4.66 8.88
C VAL A 75 1.41 3.26 9.26
N PHE A 76 0.76 3.11 10.42
CA PHE A 76 0.24 1.81 10.87
C PHE A 76 -0.84 1.25 9.94
N ILE A 77 -1.59 2.09 9.22
CA ILE A 77 -2.57 1.64 8.22
C ILE A 77 -1.89 0.78 7.14
N PHE A 78 -0.76 1.25 6.60
CA PHE A 78 0.03 0.51 5.62
C PHE A 78 0.63 -0.77 6.21
N LEU A 79 1.04 -0.72 7.47
CA LEU A 79 1.60 -1.86 8.19
C LEU A 79 0.55 -2.97 8.35
N TYR A 80 -0.66 -2.63 8.83
CA TYR A 80 -1.75 -3.58 8.99
C TYR A 80 -2.23 -4.14 7.66
N PHE A 81 -2.30 -3.31 6.62
CA PHE A 81 -2.60 -3.77 5.26
C PHE A 81 -1.59 -4.82 4.78
N SER A 82 -0.30 -4.56 4.99
CA SER A 82 0.79 -5.47 4.59
C SER A 82 0.76 -6.79 5.37
N ILE A 83 0.54 -6.72 6.69
CA ILE A 83 0.42 -7.91 7.56
C ILE A 83 -0.82 -8.73 7.18
N ALA A 84 -1.97 -8.08 6.98
CA ALA A 84 -3.20 -8.74 6.58
C ALA A 84 -3.04 -9.44 5.23
N ASN A 85 -2.35 -8.82 4.26
CA ASN A 85 -2.05 -9.44 2.97
C ASN A 85 -1.18 -10.70 3.13
N LYS A 86 -0.08 -10.58 3.87
CA LYS A 86 0.84 -11.70 4.10
C LYS A 86 0.12 -12.90 4.73
N ILE A 87 -0.62 -12.67 5.82
CA ILE A 87 -1.32 -13.74 6.55
C ILE A 87 -2.43 -14.35 5.69
N SER A 88 -3.18 -13.52 4.96
CA SER A 88 -4.29 -13.98 4.12
C SER A 88 -3.83 -14.84 2.95
N ILE A 89 -2.74 -14.47 2.26
CA ILE A 89 -2.17 -15.27 1.19
C ILE A 89 -1.68 -16.61 1.71
N GLN A 90 -0.94 -16.61 2.84
CA GLN A 90 -0.46 -17.86 3.46
C GLN A 90 -1.62 -18.78 3.84
N ASN A 91 -2.69 -18.22 4.42
CA ASN A 91 -3.87 -18.99 4.79
C ASN A 91 -4.69 -19.47 3.56
N ALA A 92 -4.75 -18.69 2.48
CA ALA A 92 -5.39 -19.11 1.23
C ALA A 92 -4.66 -20.32 0.63
N ILE A 93 -3.33 -20.25 0.51
CA ILE A 93 -2.50 -21.34 -0.02
C ILE A 93 -2.68 -22.59 0.83
N TYR A 94 -2.62 -22.47 2.16
CA TYR A 94 -2.81 -23.60 3.07
C TYR A 94 -4.19 -24.26 2.90
N GLN A 95 -5.26 -23.46 2.81
CA GLN A 95 -6.61 -24.00 2.65
C GLN A 95 -6.85 -24.63 1.28
N LEU A 96 -6.24 -24.08 0.22
CA LEU A 96 -6.30 -24.63 -1.14
C LEU A 96 -5.57 -25.98 -1.24
N TRP A 97 -4.40 -26.11 -0.60
CA TRP A 97 -3.70 -27.39 -0.49
C TRP A 97 -4.56 -28.39 0.29
N LYS A 98 -5.05 -27.99 1.47
CA LYS A 98 -5.83 -28.87 2.36
C LYS A 98 -7.12 -29.40 1.73
N SER A 99 -7.74 -28.69 0.78
CA SER A 99 -9.01 -29.09 0.16
C SER A 99 -8.91 -30.12 -0.99
N LYS A 100 -7.75 -30.78 -1.19
CA LYS A 100 -7.49 -31.69 -2.35
C LYS A 100 -7.71 -31.04 -3.72
N THR A 101 -7.72 -29.71 -3.78
CA THR A 101 -7.65 -28.95 -5.03
C THR A 101 -6.19 -28.69 -5.44
N GLY A 102 -5.25 -29.25 -4.68
CA GLY A 102 -3.80 -29.13 -4.87
C GLY A 102 -3.33 -29.55 -6.26
N ASP A 103 -3.91 -30.58 -6.88
CA ASP A 103 -3.49 -31.01 -8.22
C ASP A 103 -3.82 -29.96 -9.30
N TYR A 104 -5.02 -29.35 -9.23
CA TYR A 104 -5.43 -28.27 -10.16
C TYR A 104 -4.64 -26.96 -9.95
N ILE A 105 -4.09 -26.80 -8.75
CA ILE A 105 -3.32 -25.63 -8.34
C ILE A 105 -1.83 -25.84 -8.56
N SER A 106 -1.31 -27.07 -8.47
CA SER A 106 0.07 -27.38 -8.86
C SER A 106 0.28 -26.95 -10.31
N ASP A 107 -0.61 -27.37 -11.22
CA ASP A 107 -0.54 -26.98 -12.64
C ASP A 107 -0.64 -25.45 -12.85
N LYS A 108 -1.52 -24.76 -12.11
CA LYS A 108 -1.70 -23.29 -12.25
C LYS A 108 -0.61 -22.47 -11.57
N ILE A 109 -0.10 -22.91 -10.42
CA ILE A 109 1.03 -22.28 -9.74
C ILE A 109 2.29 -22.54 -10.56
N GLU A 110 2.47 -23.72 -11.14
CA GLU A 110 3.57 -24.00 -12.07
C GLU A 110 3.48 -23.12 -13.32
N THR A 111 2.27 -22.88 -13.86
CA THR A 111 2.07 -21.93 -14.97
C THR A 111 2.37 -20.48 -14.56
N ILE A 112 1.89 -20.01 -13.40
CA ILE A 112 2.15 -18.63 -12.94
C ILE A 112 3.61 -18.46 -12.52
N THR A 113 4.22 -19.48 -11.92
CA THR A 113 5.62 -19.47 -11.50
C THR A 113 6.54 -19.59 -12.70
N SER A 114 6.19 -20.37 -13.73
CA SER A 114 6.92 -20.36 -15.01
C SER A 114 6.75 -19.03 -15.74
N GLU A 115 5.55 -18.43 -15.79
CA GLU A 115 5.36 -17.08 -16.34
C GLU A 115 6.16 -16.02 -15.56
N LEU A 116 6.28 -16.12 -14.24
CA LEU A 116 7.10 -15.22 -13.41
C LEU A 116 8.60 -15.50 -13.51
N THR A 117 9.00 -16.75 -13.71
CA THR A 117 10.42 -17.17 -13.79
C THR A 117 10.99 -17.02 -15.20
N ASP A 118 10.17 -17.23 -16.23
CA ASP A 118 10.49 -16.96 -17.64
C ASP A 118 10.44 -15.46 -17.96
N ASN A 119 9.78 -14.64 -17.13
CA ASN A 119 10.02 -13.20 -17.06
C ASN A 119 11.35 -12.88 -16.38
N LYS A 120 12.43 -13.45 -16.92
CA LYS A 120 13.85 -13.13 -16.68
C LYS A 120 14.22 -11.68 -16.99
N HIS A 121 13.23 -10.82 -17.25
CA HIS A 121 13.38 -9.40 -17.54
C HIS A 121 13.15 -8.47 -16.34
N TRP A 122 12.71 -8.99 -15.18
CA TRP A 122 12.34 -8.13 -14.04
C TRP A 122 13.54 -7.53 -13.27
N ASN A 123 14.75 -8.05 -13.48
CA ASN A 123 15.97 -7.49 -12.89
C ASN A 123 16.65 -6.39 -13.73
N ASN A 124 16.12 -6.06 -14.92
CA ASN A 124 16.75 -5.07 -15.81
C ASN A 124 15.88 -3.82 -16.12
N GLU A 125 14.71 -3.64 -15.48
CA GLU A 125 13.86 -2.47 -15.71
C GLU A 125 13.99 -1.35 -14.65
N ILE A 126 15.01 -1.40 -13.78
CA ILE A 126 15.33 -0.30 -12.84
C ILE A 126 16.42 0.64 -13.40
N THR A 127 16.81 0.48 -14.66
CA THR A 127 17.75 1.40 -15.32
C THR A 127 17.26 1.55 -16.75
N THR A 128 16.58 2.61 -17.15
CA THR A 128 17.24 3.88 -17.48
C THR A 128 16.12 4.85 -17.87
N GLU A 129 16.06 6.01 -17.23
CA GLU A 129 15.18 7.14 -17.61
C GLU A 129 15.26 7.46 -19.12
N GLY A 130 16.40 7.14 -19.76
CA GLY A 130 16.65 7.21 -21.20
C GLY A 130 15.80 6.28 -22.07
N ILE A 131 15.44 5.07 -21.61
CA ILE A 131 14.57 4.15 -22.37
C ILE A 131 13.11 4.64 -22.29
N LEU A 132 12.70 5.16 -21.14
CA LEU A 132 11.39 5.79 -20.96
C LEU A 132 11.27 7.05 -21.84
N LYS A 133 12.31 7.90 -21.86
CA LYS A 133 12.40 9.07 -22.76
C LYS A 133 12.40 8.67 -24.24
N ALA A 134 13.12 7.62 -24.62
CA ALA A 134 13.17 7.14 -26.00
C ALA A 134 11.80 6.62 -26.45
N ARG A 135 11.10 5.84 -25.62
CA ARG A 135 9.73 5.36 -25.92
C ARG A 135 8.72 6.50 -25.96
N LEU A 136 8.84 7.51 -25.08
CA LEU A 136 8.00 8.71 -25.13
C LEU A 136 8.24 9.53 -26.40
N LEU A 137 9.51 9.76 -26.79
CA LEU A 137 9.86 10.46 -28.04
C LEU A 137 9.36 9.72 -29.29
N GLN A 138 9.44 8.38 -29.29
CA GLN A 138 8.97 7.57 -30.41
C GLN A 138 7.43 7.56 -30.50
N ALA A 139 6.73 7.53 -29.36
CA ALA A 139 5.27 7.69 -29.30
C ALA A 139 4.83 9.09 -29.75
N THR A 140 5.59 10.14 -29.39
CA THR A 140 5.30 11.53 -29.77
C THR A 140 5.48 11.77 -31.28
N LYS A 141 6.42 11.09 -31.93
CA LYS A 141 6.63 11.17 -33.39
C LYS A 141 5.51 10.56 -34.21
N SER A 142 4.69 9.70 -33.58
CA SER A 142 3.65 8.92 -34.24
C SER A 142 2.28 9.61 -34.20
N ASP A 143 2.13 10.69 -33.44
CA ASP A 143 0.86 11.40 -33.26
C ASP A 143 1.04 12.93 -33.34
N PRO A 144 0.61 13.58 -34.45
CA PRO A 144 0.76 15.02 -34.63
C PRO A 144 -0.03 15.87 -33.63
N ASN A 145 -0.94 15.29 -32.84
CA ASN A 145 -1.67 16.00 -31.79
C ASN A 145 -0.91 16.08 -30.45
N MET A 146 0.14 15.28 -30.23
CA MET A 146 0.97 15.37 -29.01
C MET A 146 2.01 16.49 -29.04
N GLU A 147 2.32 17.05 -30.21
CA GLU A 147 3.32 18.12 -30.34
C GLU A 147 2.87 19.41 -29.62
N LYS A 148 1.55 19.65 -29.56
CA LYS A 148 0.94 20.81 -28.87
C LYS A 148 1.03 20.69 -27.35
N THR A 149 0.79 19.50 -26.80
CA THR A 149 0.83 19.24 -25.35
C THR A 149 2.25 19.28 -24.80
N VAL A 150 3.24 18.79 -25.53
CA VAL A 150 4.66 18.88 -25.11
C VAL A 150 5.18 20.32 -25.13
N LYS A 151 4.80 21.12 -26.15
CA LYS A 151 5.16 22.56 -26.21
C LYS A 151 4.53 23.36 -25.05
N LEU A 152 3.27 23.11 -24.71
CA LEU A 152 2.59 23.74 -23.57
C LEU A 152 3.25 23.38 -22.23
N THR A 153 3.60 22.11 -22.03
CA THR A 153 4.25 21.65 -20.79
C THR A 153 5.65 22.26 -20.62
N THR A 154 6.37 22.48 -21.72
CA THR A 154 7.70 23.09 -21.71
C THR A 154 7.63 24.60 -21.41
N GLN A 155 6.62 25.31 -21.94
CA GLN A 155 6.39 26.73 -21.64
C GLN A 155 5.91 26.98 -20.21
N ILE A 156 5.10 26.09 -19.63
CA ILE A 156 4.68 26.19 -18.22
C ILE A 156 5.88 26.01 -17.29
N ARG A 157 6.80 25.09 -17.62
CA ARG A 157 8.00 24.84 -16.82
C ARG A 157 8.98 26.02 -16.82
N SER A 158 9.15 26.71 -17.96
CA SER A 158 10.03 27.89 -18.02
C SER A 158 9.48 29.11 -17.29
N LYS A 159 8.15 29.21 -17.10
CA LYS A 159 7.53 30.28 -16.30
C LYS A 159 7.57 30.03 -14.79
N LEU A 160 7.81 28.80 -14.35
CA LEU A 160 7.92 28.43 -12.93
C LEU A 160 9.36 28.52 -12.39
N THR A 161 10.33 28.89 -13.23
CA THR A 161 11.77 28.96 -12.90
C THR A 161 12.36 30.37 -13.01
N THR A 162 11.51 31.39 -13.16
CA THR A 162 11.79 32.82 -12.92
C THR A 162 10.93 33.29 -11.79
#